data_AF-A0A2S6AZD8-F1
#
_entry.id   AF-A0A2S6AZD8-F1
#
_cell.length_a   1.000
_cell.length_b   1.000
_cell.length_c   1.000
_cell.angle_alpha   90.00
_cell.angle_beta   90.00
_cell.angle_gamma   90.00
#
_symmetry.space_group_name_H-M   'P 1'
#
loop_
_entity.id
_entity.type
_entity.pdbx_description
1 polymer ?
#
loop_
_entity_poly.entity_id
_entity_poly.type
_entity_poly.pdbx_seq_one_letter_code
_entity_poly.pdbx_strand_id
1 'polypeptide(L)' 'GFDLMYGLPGQSEADLARTLEDSIRLSPSRIALFGYAHMPRLLPRQRRIDATELPGVEQRFAMAKLGHAMLTAAGYQAIG' A
#
# COMPACT_ATOMS: atom_id res chain seq x y z
N GLY A 1 12.19 8.44 -6.05
CA GLY A 1 11.32 7.98 -4.95
C GLY A 1 10.25 7.09 -5.53
N PHE A 2 9.57 6.31 -4.70
CA PHE A 2 8.47 5.45 -5.14
C PHE A 2 7.15 5.88 -4.52
N ASP A 3 6.09 5.76 -5.31
CA ASP A 3 4.71 5.91 -4.86
C ASP A 3 4.06 4.52 -4.91
N LEU A 4 3.76 3.96 -3.74
CA LEU A 4 3.26 2.62 -3.55
C LEU A 4 1.84 2.66 -3.00
N MET A 5 1.07 1.59 -3.24
CA MET A 5 -0.27 1.45 -2.71
C MET A 5 -0.44 0.15 -1.92
N TYR A 6 -1.19 0.23 -0.83
CA TYR A 6 -1.78 -0.93 -0.14
C TYR A 6 -3.30 -0.94 -0.29
N GLY A 7 -3.93 -2.09 -0.09
CA GLY A 7 -5.38 -2.24 -0.20
C GLY A 7 -5.88 -2.36 -1.64
N LEU A 8 -5.03 -2.79 -2.57
CA LEU A 8 -5.43 -3.11 -3.94
C LEU A 8 -6.25 -4.41 -3.98
N PRO A 9 -7.11 -4.62 -4.99
CA PRO A 9 -7.89 -5.86 -5.11
C PRO A 9 -6.96 -7.09 -5.14
N GLY A 10 -7.28 -8.09 -4.32
CA GLY A 10 -6.52 -9.32 -4.16
C GLY A 10 -5.19 -9.21 -3.41
N GLN A 11 -4.79 -8.02 -2.95
CA GLN A 11 -3.50 -7.81 -2.31
C GLN A 11 -3.48 -8.33 -0.87
N SER A 12 -2.55 -9.23 -0.56
CA SER A 12 -2.30 -9.71 0.81
C SER A 12 -1.21 -8.90 1.52
N GLU A 13 -1.09 -9.08 2.85
CA GLU A 13 0.03 -8.53 3.63
C GLU A 13 1.39 -9.06 3.15
N ALA A 14 1.46 -10.30 2.69
CA ALA A 14 2.68 -10.89 2.15
C ALA A 14 3.10 -10.22 0.83
N ASP A 15 2.14 -9.91 -0.05
CA ASP A 15 2.41 -9.20 -1.31
C ASP A 15 2.93 -7.79 -1.06
N LEU A 16 2.31 -7.09 -0.10
CA LEU A 16 2.78 -5.77 0.33
C LEU A 16 4.19 -5.84 0.93
N ALA A 17 4.44 -6.79 1.84
CA ALA A 17 5.75 -6.97 2.46
C ALA A 17 6.84 -7.18 1.40
N ARG A 18 6.58 -8.06 0.43
CA ARG A 18 7.52 -8.33 -0.67
C ARG A 18 7.78 -7.11 -1.52
N THR A 19 6.73 -6.35 -1.86
CA THR A 19 6.86 -5.10 -2.62
C THR A 19 7.70 -4.07 -1.86
N LEU A 20 7.51 -3.96 -0.54
CA LEU A 20 8.27 -3.04 0.31
C LEU A 20 9.73 -3.48 0.44
N GLU A 21 10.00 -4.77 0.62
CA GLU A 21 11.35 -5.32 0.68
C GLU A 21 12.12 -5.02 -0.62
N ASP A 22 11.52 -5.30 -1.79
CA ASP A 22 12.13 -4.98 -3.08
C ASP A 22 12.34 -3.47 -3.24
N SER A 23 11.38 -2.65 -2.79
CA SER A 23 11.48 -1.19 -2.84
C SER A 23 12.63 -0.67 -1.97
N ILE A 24 12.76 -1.17 -0.74
CA ILE A 24 13.82 -0.80 0.21
C ILE A 24 15.20 -1.20 -0.36
N ARG A 25 15.31 -2.38 -0.97
CA ARG A 25 16.55 -2.85 -1.60
C ARG A 25 17.05 -1.94 -2.71
N LEU A 26 16.14 -1.26 -3.42
CA LEU A 26 16.50 -0.27 -4.44
C LEU A 26 16.91 1.09 -3.83
N SER A 27 16.82 1.23 -2.51
CA SER A 27 17.26 2.39 -1.73
C SER A 27 16.80 3.76 -2.29
N PRO A 28 15.50 3.94 -2.60
CA PRO A 28 14.99 5.24 -3.02
C PRO A 28 15.14 6.25 -1.87
N SER A 29 15.42 7.51 -2.22
CA SER A 29 15.51 8.62 -1.26
C SER A 29 14.18 8.96 -0.57
N ARG A 30 13.05 8.47 -1.10
CA ARG A 30 11.70 8.69 -0.55
C ARG A 30 10.75 7.58 -1.00
N ILE A 31 9.88 7.16 -0.09
CA ILE A 31 8.75 6.27 -0.38
C ILE A 31 7.48 6.96 0.11
N ALA A 32 6.46 7.01 -0.72
CA ALA A 32 5.11 7.40 -0.33
C ALA A 32 4.21 6.15 -0.40
N LEU A 33 3.59 5.79 0.73
CA LEU A 33 2.75 4.59 0.83
C LEU A 33 1.31 4.99 1.10
N PHE A 34 0.43 4.80 0.11
CA PHE A 34 -0.96 5.24 0.17
C PHE A 34 -1.94 4.08 0.28
N GLY A 35 -3.02 4.27 1.04
CA GLY A 35 -4.15 3.35 0.99
C GLY A 35 -4.96 3.58 -0.29
N TYR A 36 -5.21 2.53 -1.06
CA TYR A 36 -6.05 2.59 -2.25
C TYR A 36 -7.46 3.08 -1.87
N ALA A 37 -7.94 4.13 -2.54
CA ALA A 37 -9.26 4.70 -2.36
C ALA A 37 -10.17 4.31 -3.52
N HIS A 38 -11.19 3.49 -3.23
CA HIS A 38 -12.19 3.07 -4.21
C HIS A 38 -13.37 4.05 -4.25
N MET A 39 -13.41 4.90 -5.29
CA MET A 39 -14.38 5.96 -5.53
C MET A 39 -14.90 5.92 -6.99
N PRO A 40 -15.59 4.85 -7.42
CA PRO A 40 -16.02 4.64 -8.82
C PRO A 40 -17.04 5.67 -9.33
N ARG A 41 -17.64 6.46 -8.43
CA ARG A 41 -18.50 7.61 -8.77
C ARG A 41 -17.70 8.80 -9.29
N LEU A 42 -16.50 9.04 -8.74
CA LEU A 42 -15.61 10.13 -9.14
C LEU A 42 -14.60 9.72 -10.21
N LEU A 43 -14.15 8.45 -10.17
CA LEU A 43 -13.14 7.91 -11.07
C LEU A 43 -13.71 6.73 -11.87
N PRO A 44 -14.32 6.97 -13.05
CA PRO A 44 -15.03 5.93 -13.82
C PRO A 44 -14.19 4.68 -14.13
N ARG A 45 -12.87 4.83 -14.31
CA ARG A 45 -11.94 3.71 -14.53
C ARG A 45 -11.97 2.66 -13.43
N GLN A 46 -12.32 3.03 -12.19
CA GLN A 46 -12.38 2.10 -11.07
C GLN A 46 -13.61 1.18 -11.11
N ARG A 47 -14.61 1.44 -11.97
CA ARG A 47 -15.77 0.54 -12.14
C ARG A 47 -15.39 -0.84 -12.71
N ARG A 48 -14.19 -0.97 -13.26
CA ARG A 48 -13.64 -2.25 -13.76
C ARG A 48 -13.02 -3.13 -12.66
N ILE A 49 -12.92 -2.61 -11.44
CA ILE A 49 -12.39 -3.34 -10.29
C ILE A 49 -13.56 -4.03 -9.58
N ASP A 50 -13.41 -5.32 -9.32
CA ASP A 50 -14.33 -6.05 -8.45
C ASP A 50 -14.13 -5.59 -7.01
N ALA A 51 -15.15 -4.95 -6.45
CA ALA A 51 -15.09 -4.42 -5.09
C ALA A 51 -15.08 -5.53 -4.02
N THR A 52 -15.50 -6.75 -4.36
CA THR A 52 -15.49 -7.90 -3.44
C THR A 52 -14.08 -8.43 -3.19
N GLU A 53 -13.14 -8.14 -4.08
CA GLU A 53 -11.72 -8.49 -3.93
C GLU A 53 -10.92 -7.44 -3.15
N LEU A 54 -11.55 -6.33 -2.77
CA LEU A 54 -10.88 -5.29 -2.00
C LEU A 54 -10.68 -5.72 -0.53
N PRO A 55 -9.48 -5.51 0.03
CA PRO A 55 -9.24 -5.75 1.45
C PRO A 55 -10.20 -4.97 2.34
N GLY A 56 -10.73 -5.66 3.36
CA GLY A 56 -11.60 -5.07 4.38
C GLY A 56 -10.87 -4.03 5.24
N VAL A 57 -11.62 -3.31 6.08
CA VAL A 57 -11.06 -2.23 6.92
C VAL A 57 -9.94 -2.72 7.85
N GLU A 58 -10.16 -3.84 8.53
CA GLU A 58 -9.16 -4.43 9.44
C GLU A 58 -7.88 -4.83 8.70
N GLN A 59 -8.00 -5.47 7.55
CA GLN A 59 -6.87 -5.87 6.72
C GLN A 59 -6.09 -4.66 6.20
N ARG A 60 -6.79 -3.61 5.76
CA ARG A 60 -6.15 -2.35 5.34
C ARG A 60 -5.42 -1.66 6.49
N PHE A 61 -5.96 -1.73 7.71
CA PHE A 61 -5.27 -1.22 8.90
C PHE A 61 -4.01 -2.02 9.22
N ALA A 62 -4.08 -3.36 9.15
CA ALA A 62 -2.92 -4.24 9.32
C ALA A 62 -1.83 -3.94 8.27
N MET A 63 -2.21 -3.79 7.00
CA MET A 63 -1.32 -3.40 5.91
C MET A 63 -0.63 -2.05 6.15
N ALA A 64 -1.37 -1.04 6.61
CA ALA A 64 -0.81 0.27 6.93
C ALA A 64 0.22 0.18 8.07
N LYS A 65 -0.12 -0.57 9.13
CA LYS A 65 0.78 -0.83 10.27
C LYS A 65 2.05 -1.58 9.84
N LEU A 66 1.90 -2.61 9.00
CA LEU A 66 3.00 -3.38 8.42
C LEU A 66 3.94 -2.47 7.63
N GLY A 67 3.39 -1.66 6.72
CA GLY A 67 4.17 -0.74 5.90
C GLY A 67 4.94 0.28 6.73
N HIS A 68 4.28 0.88 7.73
CA HIS A 68 4.94 1.79 8.67
C HIS A 68 6.11 1.11 9.40
N ALA A 69 5.89 -0.09 9.96
CA ALA A 69 6.91 -0.82 10.71
C ALA A 69 8.12 -1.18 9.83
N MET A 70 7.89 -1.69 8.61
CA MET A 70 8.98 -2.07 7.70
C MET A 70 9.80 -0.87 7.24
N LEU A 71 9.15 0.22 6.85
CA LEU A 71 9.84 1.41 6.35
C LEU A 71 10.65 2.10 7.46
N THR A 72 10.08 2.24 8.66
CA THR A 72 10.79 2.82 9.80
C THR A 72 11.96 1.95 10.25
N ALA A 73 11.80 0.62 10.28
CA ALA A 73 12.89 -0.31 10.56
C ALA A 73 14.02 -0.24 9.52
N ALA A 74 13.71 0.11 8.26
CA ALA A 74 14.69 0.34 7.20
C ALA A 74 15.36 1.73 7.24
N GLY A 75 15.06 2.55 8.25
CA GLY A 75 15.69 3.87 8.44
C GLY A 75 14.97 5.03 7.74
N TYR A 76 13.79 4.79 7.15
CA TYR A 76 12.95 5.89 6.67
C TYR A 76 12.27 6.61 7.83
N GLN A 77 12.32 7.95 7.82
CA GLN A 77 11.58 8.77 8.76
C GLN A 77 10.14 8.98 8.26
N ALA A 78 9.15 8.64 9.09
CA ALA A 78 7.75 8.93 8.79
C ALA A 78 7.51 10.45 8.86
N ILE A 79 6.89 11.01 7.81
CA ILE A 79 6.66 12.46 7.66
C ILE A 79 5.17 12.83 7.82
N GLY A 80 4.27 11.85 7.76
CA GLY A 80 2.82 12.03 7.84
C GLY A 80 2.07 10.99 7.03
#